data_AF-A0A1Y4NE71-F1
#
_entry.id   AF-A0A1Y4NE71-F1
#
_cell.length_a   1.000
_cell.length_b   1.000
_cell.length_c   1.000
_cell.angle_alpha   90.00
_cell.angle_beta   90.00
_cell.angle_gamma   90.00
#
_symmetry.space_group_name_H-M   'P 1'
#
loop_
_entity.id
_entity.type
_entity.pdbx_description
1 polymer ?
#
loop_
_entity_poly.entity_id
_entity_poly.type
_entity_poly.pdbx_seq_one_letter_code
_entity_poly.pdbx_strand_id
1 'polypeptide(L)'
;MGKIELDVHTHTIASGHSYSSMNEMVNEAKAKGLQLLGMVEHDVGIPGTCDPIYFKNYHVIPRVFNGLKIILGIEVNILDYDGKLSISDDLYQCVDYCMAGIHFHCYKPGSIEQNTNAVIETIKNPHISVIVHPDDGYCPLDYEKVVLAAKKYHTLLEVNNNALRSSSRLNSRENVIEMLQLCKKHQVKIILGSDAHIHFDIMNFDHIEGILEEIDFPKELIVNYDVDEFLKYIDKKV
;
A
#
# COMPACT_ATOMS: atom_id res chain seq x y z
N MET A 1 -21.69 -3.66 2.39
CA MET A 1 -20.58 -3.33 1.46
C MET A 1 -20.57 -4.28 0.27
N GLY A 2 -19.87 -3.93 -0.83
CA GLY A 2 -19.68 -4.84 -1.96
C GLY A 2 -18.77 -6.01 -1.61
N LYS A 3 -18.66 -7.00 -2.50
CA LYS A 3 -17.65 -8.05 -2.37
C LYS A 3 -16.27 -7.45 -2.66
N ILE A 4 -15.35 -7.50 -1.69
CA ILE A 4 -13.94 -7.18 -1.94
C ILE A 4 -13.36 -8.19 -2.91
N GLU A 5 -12.64 -7.70 -3.91
CA GLU A 5 -12.01 -8.52 -4.94
C GLU A 5 -10.50 -8.61 -4.81
N LEU A 6 -9.85 -7.61 -4.18
CA LEU A 6 -8.40 -7.57 -4.02
C LEU A 6 -7.93 -7.11 -2.64
N ASP A 7 -6.78 -7.64 -2.25
CA ASP A 7 -5.93 -7.15 -1.17
C ASP A 7 -4.48 -7.22 -1.66
N VAL A 8 -3.84 -6.06 -1.80
CA VAL A 8 -2.57 -5.94 -2.53
C VAL A 8 -1.42 -5.40 -1.69
N HIS A 9 -1.63 -5.24 -0.38
CA HIS A 9 -0.56 -4.94 0.55
C HIS A 9 -0.52 -6.05 1.60
N THR A 10 0.31 -7.06 1.33
CA THR A 10 0.53 -8.19 2.23
C THR A 10 1.99 -8.64 2.16
N HIS A 11 2.50 -9.25 3.23
CA HIS A 11 3.92 -9.62 3.37
C HIS A 11 4.06 -11.12 3.59
N THR A 12 5.11 -11.74 3.06
CA THR A 12 5.45 -13.14 3.33
C THR A 12 6.63 -13.26 4.29
N ILE A 13 7.02 -14.48 4.65
CA ILE A 13 8.23 -14.78 5.43
C ILE A 13 9.53 -14.15 4.89
N ALA A 14 9.54 -13.64 3.66
CA ALA A 14 10.67 -12.92 3.11
C ALA A 14 10.90 -11.56 3.80
N SER A 15 9.85 -10.93 4.30
CA SER A 15 9.94 -9.85 5.29
C SER A 15 10.05 -10.47 6.67
N GLY A 16 11.19 -10.29 7.36
CA GLY A 16 11.57 -11.03 8.57
C GLY A 16 10.69 -10.88 9.81
N HIS A 17 9.59 -10.13 9.72
CA HIS A 17 8.55 -10.01 10.76
C HIS A 17 7.15 -10.42 10.26
N SER A 18 7.08 -11.10 9.11
CA SER A 18 5.91 -11.82 8.63
C SER A 18 6.12 -13.34 8.77
N TYR A 19 5.00 -14.08 8.86
CA TYR A 19 4.96 -15.45 9.35
C TYR A 19 4.31 -16.44 8.38
N SER A 20 4.04 -16.05 7.14
CA SER A 20 3.36 -16.90 6.16
C SER A 20 4.12 -17.02 4.84
N SER A 21 4.22 -18.23 4.33
CA SER A 21 4.78 -18.52 3.01
C SER A 21 3.84 -18.05 1.89
N MET A 22 4.38 -17.84 0.69
CA MET A 22 3.56 -17.52 -0.50
C MET A 22 2.40 -18.51 -0.70
N ASN A 23 2.62 -19.80 -0.47
CA ASN A 23 1.58 -20.82 -0.63
C ASN A 23 0.45 -20.66 0.41
N GLU A 24 0.78 -20.35 1.67
CA GLU A 24 -0.22 -20.06 2.70
C GLU A 24 -1.03 -18.80 2.35
N MET A 25 -0.35 -17.72 1.95
CA MET A 25 -1.00 -16.48 1.54
C MET A 25 -1.98 -16.71 0.38
N VAL A 26 -1.54 -17.41 -0.67
CA VAL A 26 -2.37 -17.71 -1.85
C VAL A 26 -3.57 -18.59 -1.50
N ASN A 27 -3.38 -19.63 -0.69
CA ASN A 27 -4.47 -20.54 -0.33
C ASN A 27 -5.53 -19.85 0.53
N GLU A 28 -5.11 -19.00 1.48
CA GLU A 28 -6.02 -18.23 2.32
C GLU A 28 -6.77 -17.17 1.52
N ALA A 29 -6.08 -16.40 0.68
CA ALA A 29 -6.71 -15.43 -0.21
C ALA A 29 -7.76 -16.06 -1.13
N LYS A 30 -7.45 -17.23 -1.68
CA LYS A 30 -8.39 -18.03 -2.48
C LYS A 30 -9.58 -18.50 -1.66
N ALA A 31 -9.36 -18.98 -0.43
CA ALA A 31 -10.43 -19.40 0.47
C ALA A 31 -11.36 -18.24 0.86
N LYS A 32 -10.82 -17.03 1.01
CA LYS A 32 -11.57 -15.77 1.21
C LYS A 32 -12.26 -15.25 -0.06
N GLY A 33 -12.02 -15.89 -1.21
CA GLY A 33 -12.68 -15.59 -2.46
C GLY A 33 -12.19 -14.33 -3.16
N LEU A 34 -10.97 -13.88 -2.85
CA LEU A 34 -10.26 -12.83 -3.58
C LEU A 34 -10.03 -13.27 -5.03
N GLN A 35 -10.03 -12.30 -5.93
CA GLN A 35 -9.67 -12.47 -7.34
C GLN A 35 -8.20 -12.13 -7.60
N LEU A 36 -7.65 -11.20 -6.81
CA LEU A 36 -6.26 -10.77 -6.89
C LEU A 36 -5.64 -10.64 -5.49
N LEU A 37 -4.43 -11.17 -5.32
CA LEU A 37 -3.60 -10.98 -4.12
C LEU A 37 -2.29 -10.30 -4.50
N GLY A 38 -1.90 -9.27 -3.76
CA GLY A 38 -0.56 -8.68 -3.85
C GLY A 38 0.31 -9.10 -2.68
N MET A 39 1.50 -9.63 -3.00
CA MET A 39 2.57 -9.89 -2.03
C MET A 39 3.67 -8.86 -2.29
N VAL A 40 3.88 -7.96 -1.34
CA VAL A 40 4.64 -6.72 -1.51
C VAL A 40 5.61 -6.61 -0.35
N GLU A 41 6.83 -7.14 -0.53
CA GLU A 41 7.82 -7.18 0.55
C GLU A 41 8.50 -5.82 0.74
N HIS A 42 8.99 -5.55 1.94
CA HIS A 42 9.77 -4.34 2.21
C HIS A 42 11.09 -4.31 1.42
N ASP A 43 11.44 -3.13 0.91
CA ASP A 43 12.77 -2.88 0.37
C ASP A 43 13.84 -2.76 1.47
N VAL A 44 15.12 -2.72 1.06
CA VAL A 44 16.28 -2.54 1.94
C VAL A 44 16.11 -1.36 2.90
N GLY A 45 16.44 -1.59 4.18
CA GLY A 45 16.35 -0.58 5.25
C GLY A 45 15.49 -1.03 6.43
N ILE A 46 14.51 -1.91 6.20
CA ILE A 46 13.77 -2.58 7.28
C ILE A 46 14.56 -3.78 7.80
N PRO A 47 14.78 -3.91 9.12
CA PRO A 47 15.53 -5.04 9.68
C PRO A 47 14.91 -6.39 9.31
N GLY A 48 15.73 -7.30 8.78
CA GLY A 48 15.31 -8.65 8.42
C GLY A 48 14.55 -8.77 7.09
N THR A 49 14.55 -7.73 6.26
CA THR A 49 13.89 -7.75 4.95
C THR A 49 14.76 -8.37 3.82
N CYS A 50 14.21 -8.34 2.61
CA CYS A 50 14.75 -8.87 1.37
C CYS A 50 16.00 -8.13 0.87
N ASP A 51 16.99 -8.90 0.40
CA ASP A 51 18.04 -8.37 -0.49
C ASP A 51 17.50 -8.15 -1.91
N PRO A 52 18.07 -7.22 -2.71
CA PRO A 52 17.63 -6.94 -4.08
C PRO A 52 17.53 -8.17 -5.01
N ILE A 53 18.34 -9.20 -4.79
CA ILE A 53 18.31 -10.45 -5.57
C ILE A 53 16.97 -11.19 -5.44
N TYR A 54 16.27 -11.04 -4.31
CA TYR A 54 14.97 -11.64 -4.08
C TYR A 54 13.94 -11.17 -5.12
N PHE A 55 13.82 -9.85 -5.28
CA PHE A 55 12.91 -9.22 -6.24
C PHE A 55 13.28 -9.53 -7.70
N LYS A 56 14.59 -9.56 -8.02
CA LYS A 56 15.08 -9.94 -9.36
C LYS A 56 14.64 -11.34 -9.78
N ASN A 57 14.40 -12.22 -8.82
CA ASN A 57 13.99 -13.59 -9.08
C ASN A 57 12.47 -13.77 -9.20
N TYR A 58 11.64 -12.73 -9.05
CA TYR A 58 10.18 -12.83 -9.19
C TYR A 58 9.69 -13.36 -10.54
N HIS A 59 10.52 -13.30 -11.59
CA HIS A 59 10.20 -13.83 -12.91
C HIS A 59 9.96 -15.35 -12.94
N VAL A 60 10.44 -16.09 -11.94
CA VAL A 60 10.23 -17.56 -11.86
C VAL A 60 8.85 -17.94 -11.30
N ILE A 61 8.14 -16.98 -10.69
CA ILE A 61 6.86 -17.22 -10.02
C ILE A 61 5.70 -16.93 -10.99
N PRO A 62 4.77 -17.87 -11.22
CA PRO A 62 3.65 -17.64 -12.13
C PRO A 62 2.67 -16.61 -11.55
N ARG A 63 2.13 -15.72 -12.38
CA ARG A 63 1.10 -14.72 -11.99
C ARG A 63 -0.29 -15.31 -11.76
N VAL A 64 -0.45 -16.59 -12.05
CA VAL A 64 -1.58 -17.38 -11.59
C VAL A 64 -1.01 -18.52 -10.74
N PHE A 65 -1.21 -18.43 -9.42
CA PHE A 65 -0.73 -19.40 -8.44
C PHE A 65 -1.94 -20.11 -7.84
N ASN A 66 -2.02 -21.44 -7.99
CA ASN A 66 -3.14 -22.26 -7.49
C ASN A 66 -4.53 -21.77 -7.97
N GLY A 67 -4.58 -21.13 -9.15
CA GLY A 67 -5.80 -20.57 -9.75
C GLY A 67 -6.20 -19.19 -9.24
N LEU A 68 -5.40 -18.55 -8.39
CA LEU A 68 -5.56 -17.15 -7.96
C LEU A 68 -4.58 -16.27 -8.73
N LYS A 69 -5.03 -15.09 -9.20
CA LYS A 69 -4.12 -14.10 -9.77
C LYS A 69 -3.28 -13.48 -8.65
N ILE A 70 -2.00 -13.30 -8.89
CA ILE A 70 -1.10 -12.62 -7.96
C ILE A 70 -0.33 -11.51 -8.64
N ILE A 71 -0.01 -10.46 -7.88
CA ILE A 71 1.03 -9.49 -8.21
C ILE A 71 2.13 -9.56 -7.17
N LEU A 72 3.37 -9.40 -7.63
CA LEU A 72 4.55 -9.41 -6.77
C LEU A 72 5.17 -8.03 -6.80
N GLY A 73 5.15 -7.35 -5.66
CA GLY A 73 5.56 -5.96 -5.54
C GLY A 73 6.67 -5.73 -4.53
N ILE A 74 6.95 -4.45 -4.34
CA ILE A 74 7.89 -3.95 -3.35
C ILE A 74 7.31 -2.73 -2.63
N GLU A 75 7.42 -2.70 -1.31
CA GLU A 75 7.10 -1.55 -0.49
C GLU A 75 8.38 -0.76 -0.27
N VAL A 76 8.50 0.33 -1.02
CA VAL A 76 9.70 1.16 -1.12
C VAL A 76 9.72 2.17 0.01
N ASN A 77 10.89 2.36 0.62
CA ASN A 77 11.08 3.35 1.68
C ASN A 77 11.35 4.73 1.07
N ILE A 78 10.64 5.75 1.54
CA ILE A 78 11.02 7.15 1.36
C ILE A 78 12.17 7.47 2.32
N LEU A 79 13.26 8.04 1.81
CA LEU A 79 14.51 8.20 2.56
C LEU A 79 14.76 9.63 3.06
N ASP A 80 14.25 10.63 2.36
CA ASP A 80 14.52 12.04 2.67
C ASP A 80 13.38 12.98 2.22
N TYR A 81 13.55 14.27 2.53
CA TYR A 81 12.58 15.31 2.26
C TYR A 81 12.43 15.66 0.78
N ASP A 82 13.36 15.20 -0.08
CA ASP A 82 13.34 15.41 -1.53
C ASP A 82 12.68 14.24 -2.27
N GLY A 83 12.13 13.26 -1.54
CA GLY A 83 11.44 12.10 -2.10
C GLY A 83 12.37 11.03 -2.67
N LYS A 84 13.64 10.98 -2.22
CA LYS A 84 14.54 9.90 -2.59
C LYS A 84 13.99 8.56 -2.07
N LEU A 85 14.06 7.55 -2.92
CA LEU A 85 13.56 6.20 -2.63
C LEU A 85 14.71 5.21 -2.42
N SER A 86 14.45 4.14 -1.65
CA SER A 86 15.42 3.05 -1.41
C SER A 86 15.68 2.17 -2.63
N ILE A 87 14.73 2.11 -3.57
CA ILE A 87 14.76 1.21 -4.71
C ILE A 87 15.77 1.65 -5.77
N SER A 88 16.48 0.70 -6.38
CA SER A 88 17.35 0.96 -7.54
C SER A 88 16.59 0.83 -8.87
N ASP A 89 17.02 1.58 -9.88
CA ASP A 89 16.31 1.68 -11.18
C ASP A 89 16.07 0.33 -11.86
N ASP A 90 16.97 -0.64 -11.68
CA ASP A 90 16.85 -1.98 -12.25
C ASP A 90 15.76 -2.84 -11.60
N LEU A 91 15.37 -2.54 -10.35
CA LEU A 91 14.32 -3.29 -9.65
C LEU A 91 12.92 -2.94 -10.14
N TYR A 92 12.67 -1.72 -10.64
CA TYR A 92 11.37 -1.35 -11.23
C TYR A 92 10.93 -2.30 -12.35
N GLN A 93 11.89 -2.86 -13.10
CA GLN A 93 11.62 -3.80 -14.19
C GLN A 93 11.41 -5.24 -13.72
N CYS A 94 11.74 -5.55 -12.46
CA CYS A 94 11.70 -6.89 -11.89
C CYS A 94 10.40 -7.18 -11.12
N VAL A 95 9.67 -6.14 -10.71
CA VAL A 95 8.45 -6.24 -9.92
C VAL A 95 7.22 -5.84 -10.72
N ASP A 96 6.04 -6.22 -10.26
CA ASP A 96 4.76 -5.85 -10.87
C ASP A 96 4.20 -4.52 -10.44
N TYR A 97 4.60 -4.11 -9.26
CA TYR A 97 3.87 -3.15 -8.48
C TYR A 97 4.82 -2.54 -7.45
N CYS A 98 4.87 -1.21 -7.40
CA CYS A 98 5.59 -0.51 -6.34
C CYS A 98 4.60 0.33 -5.54
N MET A 99 4.70 0.17 -4.23
CA MET A 99 4.10 1.06 -3.26
C MET A 99 5.23 1.81 -2.55
N ALA A 100 4.99 2.99 -2.02
CA ALA A 100 6.02 3.73 -1.28
C ALA A 100 5.46 4.42 -0.05
N GLY A 101 6.25 4.43 1.03
CA GLY A 101 5.81 4.95 2.32
C GLY A 101 6.94 5.47 3.19
N ILE A 102 6.54 6.07 4.30
CA ILE A 102 7.45 6.54 5.33
C ILE A 102 7.56 5.46 6.41
N HIS A 103 8.76 4.91 6.59
CA HIS A 103 9.09 4.00 7.69
C HIS A 103 10.17 4.63 8.55
N PHE A 104 9.94 4.74 9.87
CA PHE A 104 10.87 5.45 10.77
C PHE A 104 12.25 4.79 10.95
N HIS A 105 12.43 3.56 10.45
CA HIS A 105 13.74 2.92 10.32
C HIS A 105 14.61 3.60 9.24
N CYS A 106 13.98 4.18 8.22
CA CYS A 106 14.62 4.73 7.03
C CYS A 106 14.48 6.26 6.95
N TYR A 107 13.49 6.82 7.64
CA TYR A 107 13.08 8.21 7.53
C TYR A 107 12.99 8.89 8.89
N LYS A 108 13.47 10.13 8.99
CA LYS A 108 13.32 10.96 10.19
C LYS A 108 12.21 12.00 9.99
N PRO A 109 11.11 11.95 10.76
CA PRO A 109 10.04 12.95 10.66
C PRO A 109 10.55 14.39 10.76
N GLY A 110 10.14 15.22 9.82
CA GLY A 110 10.42 16.65 9.75
C GLY A 110 9.18 17.49 10.00
N SER A 111 9.22 18.74 9.53
CA SER A 111 8.03 19.61 9.49
C SER A 111 6.95 19.07 8.55
N ILE A 112 5.72 19.56 8.71
CA ILE A 112 4.60 19.25 7.81
C ILE A 112 4.99 19.50 6.35
N GLU A 113 5.67 20.61 6.07
CA GLU A 113 6.12 20.96 4.72
C GLU A 113 7.13 19.95 4.17
N GLN A 114 8.13 19.57 4.95
CA GLN A 114 9.15 18.59 4.55
C GLN A 114 8.55 17.21 4.28
N ASN A 115 7.71 16.72 5.20
CA ASN A 115 7.07 15.40 5.04
C ASN A 115 6.11 15.40 3.85
N THR A 116 5.34 16.46 3.68
CA THR A 116 4.45 16.63 2.52
C THR A 116 5.24 16.66 1.22
N ASN A 117 6.38 17.38 1.17
CA ASN A 117 7.22 17.42 -0.02
C ASN A 117 7.75 16.03 -0.38
N ALA A 118 8.25 15.27 0.61
CA ALA A 118 8.74 13.90 0.41
C ALA A 118 7.68 13.00 -0.24
N VAL A 119 6.44 13.04 0.29
CA VAL A 119 5.31 12.26 -0.25
C VAL A 119 4.93 12.74 -1.64
N ILE A 120 4.90 14.06 -1.89
CA ILE A 120 4.53 14.61 -3.20
C ILE A 120 5.57 14.30 -4.27
N GLU A 121 6.87 14.39 -3.98
CA GLU A 121 7.92 13.98 -4.92
C GLU A 121 7.84 12.48 -5.22
N THR A 122 7.49 11.66 -4.22
CA THR A 122 7.23 10.22 -4.40
C THR A 122 6.02 9.98 -5.32
N ILE A 123 4.92 10.70 -5.13
CA ILE A 123 3.71 10.63 -5.98
C ILE A 123 4.01 10.97 -7.45
N LYS A 124 4.99 11.85 -7.72
CA LYS A 124 5.36 12.21 -9.10
C LYS A 124 6.10 11.09 -9.84
N ASN A 125 6.63 10.10 -9.12
CA ASN A 125 7.35 9.00 -9.73
C ASN A 125 6.36 8.07 -10.45
N PRO A 126 6.45 7.91 -11.79
CA PRO A 126 5.49 7.10 -12.55
C PRO A 126 5.53 5.60 -12.23
N HIS A 127 6.55 5.14 -11.49
CA HIS A 127 6.65 3.76 -11.04
C HIS A 127 5.91 3.49 -9.72
N ILE A 128 5.53 4.54 -8.97
CA ILE A 128 4.82 4.40 -7.70
C ILE A 128 3.32 4.53 -7.91
N SER A 129 2.60 3.44 -7.66
CA SER A 129 1.15 3.39 -7.86
C SER A 129 0.36 3.73 -6.59
N VAL A 130 0.95 3.52 -5.40
CA VAL A 130 0.29 3.71 -4.10
C VAL A 130 1.22 4.34 -3.08
N ILE A 131 0.72 5.32 -2.33
CA ILE A 131 1.33 5.77 -1.08
C ILE A 131 0.72 4.98 0.08
N VAL A 132 1.56 4.20 0.78
CA VAL A 132 1.13 3.32 1.88
C VAL A 132 1.01 4.07 3.19
N HIS A 133 -0.02 3.70 3.96
CA HIS A 133 -0.33 4.17 5.32
C HIS A 133 0.18 5.59 5.67
N PRO A 134 -0.21 6.66 4.93
CA PRO A 134 0.30 8.02 5.15
C PRO A 134 -0.38 8.72 6.34
N ASP A 135 -0.71 7.99 7.41
CA ASP A 135 -1.60 8.43 8.50
C ASP A 135 -0.93 8.62 9.87
N ASP A 136 0.36 8.32 10.04
CA ASP A 136 1.01 8.46 11.36
C ASP A 136 1.25 9.94 11.72
N GLY A 137 0.60 10.42 12.78
CA GLY A 137 0.71 11.77 13.29
C GLY A 137 2.10 12.15 13.83
N TYR A 138 3.01 11.18 14.06
CA TYR A 138 4.42 11.50 14.29
C TYR A 138 5.12 12.05 13.03
N CYS A 139 4.55 11.84 11.84
CA CYS A 139 4.99 12.38 10.57
C CYS A 139 3.84 13.13 9.89
N PRO A 140 3.46 14.32 10.41
CA PRO A 140 2.26 15.00 9.96
C PRO A 140 2.41 15.49 8.52
N LEU A 141 1.30 15.44 7.78
CA LEU A 141 1.20 15.80 6.37
C LEU A 141 0.12 16.87 6.15
N ASP A 142 0.27 17.67 5.10
CA ASP A 142 -0.79 18.49 4.54
C ASP A 142 -1.61 17.62 3.57
N TYR A 143 -2.67 17.00 4.09
CA TYR A 143 -3.46 16.03 3.33
C TYR A 143 -4.13 16.63 2.10
N GLU A 144 -4.48 17.93 2.09
CA GLU A 144 -5.10 18.54 0.91
C GLU A 144 -4.09 18.58 -0.24
N LYS A 145 -2.83 18.94 0.02
CA LYS A 145 -1.77 18.88 -0.99
C LYS A 145 -1.47 17.46 -1.45
N VAL A 146 -1.41 16.49 -0.54
CA VAL A 146 -1.17 15.07 -0.87
C VAL A 146 -2.29 14.53 -1.76
N VAL A 147 -3.56 14.74 -1.40
CA VAL A 147 -4.73 14.29 -2.17
C VAL A 147 -4.78 14.94 -3.55
N LEU A 148 -4.48 16.24 -3.66
CA LEU A 148 -4.42 16.93 -4.95
C LEU A 148 -3.28 16.43 -5.83
N ALA A 149 -2.13 16.08 -5.24
CA ALA A 149 -1.02 15.47 -5.96
C ALA A 149 -1.39 14.06 -6.46
N ALA A 150 -1.95 13.21 -5.59
CA ALA A 150 -2.42 11.88 -5.93
C ALA A 150 -3.43 11.91 -7.09
N LYS A 151 -4.36 12.87 -7.07
CA LYS A 151 -5.27 13.13 -8.19
C LYS A 151 -4.55 13.47 -9.49
N LYS A 152 -3.56 14.36 -9.42
CA LYS A 152 -2.84 14.87 -10.59
C LYS A 152 -1.99 13.80 -11.26
N TYR A 153 -1.32 12.96 -10.47
CA TYR A 153 -0.36 11.96 -10.96
C TYR A 153 -0.90 10.53 -11.00
N HIS A 154 -2.20 10.34 -10.72
CA HIS A 154 -2.86 9.05 -10.79
C HIS A 154 -2.24 8.01 -9.84
N THR A 155 -2.06 8.41 -8.58
CA THR A 155 -1.54 7.56 -7.49
C THR A 155 -2.65 7.33 -6.48
N LEU A 156 -2.78 6.12 -5.94
CA LEU A 156 -3.74 5.83 -4.87
C LEU A 156 -3.14 6.20 -3.51
N LEU A 157 -4.02 6.56 -2.58
CA LEU A 157 -3.68 6.69 -1.17
C LEU A 157 -4.28 5.51 -0.42
N GLU A 158 -3.44 4.84 0.38
CA GLU A 158 -3.87 3.68 1.14
C GLU A 158 -4.56 4.08 2.45
N VAL A 159 -5.66 3.39 2.76
CA VAL A 159 -6.20 3.29 4.11
C VAL A 159 -5.83 1.92 4.64
N ASN A 160 -4.97 1.90 5.65
CA ASN A 160 -4.30 0.68 6.09
C ASN A 160 -4.88 0.17 7.42
N ASN A 161 -5.34 -1.07 7.45
CA ASN A 161 -6.00 -1.63 8.63
C ASN A 161 -5.01 -1.91 9.75
N ASN A 162 -3.80 -2.40 9.41
CA ASN A 162 -2.76 -2.66 10.40
C ASN A 162 -2.26 -1.37 11.07
N ALA A 163 -2.12 -0.29 10.30
CA ALA A 163 -1.81 1.03 10.81
C ALA A 163 -2.85 1.51 11.82
N LEU A 164 -4.15 1.38 11.50
CA LEU A 164 -5.25 1.77 12.39
C LEU A 164 -5.33 0.95 13.69
N ARG A 165 -4.85 -0.30 13.67
CA ARG A 165 -4.76 -1.16 14.88
C ARG A 165 -3.56 -0.83 15.76
N SER A 166 -2.53 -0.21 15.20
CA SER A 166 -1.26 -0.02 15.88
C SER A 166 -1.35 1.08 16.95
N SER A 167 -1.19 0.71 18.21
CA SER A 167 -1.12 1.65 19.34
C SER A 167 0.17 2.49 19.35
N SER A 168 1.13 2.18 18.47
CA SER A 168 2.40 2.90 18.36
C SER A 168 2.31 4.15 17.47
N ARG A 169 1.23 4.30 16.69
CA ARG A 169 1.02 5.44 15.78
C ARG A 169 0.20 6.52 16.46
N LEU A 170 0.43 7.77 16.08
CA LEU A 170 -0.25 8.92 16.69
C LEU A 170 -1.43 9.38 15.81
N ASN A 171 -2.63 9.49 16.39
CA ASN A 171 -3.81 10.07 15.73
C ASN A 171 -4.17 9.46 14.35
N SER A 172 -3.81 8.20 14.09
CA SER A 172 -4.02 7.55 12.79
C SER A 172 -5.48 7.59 12.33
N ARG A 173 -6.43 7.40 13.25
CA ARG A 173 -7.86 7.43 12.92
C ARG A 173 -8.31 8.81 12.44
N GLU A 174 -7.96 9.86 13.17
CA GLU A 174 -8.30 11.25 12.85
C GLU A 174 -7.70 11.66 11.50
N ASN A 175 -6.44 11.30 11.29
CA ASN A 175 -5.71 11.55 10.06
C ASN A 175 -6.30 10.83 8.84
N VAL A 176 -6.69 9.56 9.00
CA VAL A 176 -7.41 8.82 7.95
C VAL A 176 -8.74 9.48 7.61
N ILE A 177 -9.51 9.93 8.62
CA ILE A 177 -10.78 10.64 8.38
C ILE A 177 -10.56 11.93 7.60
N GLU A 178 -9.56 12.73 7.95
CA GLU A 178 -9.20 13.96 7.22
C GLU A 178 -8.85 13.66 5.76
N MET A 179 -7.95 12.70 5.53
CA MET A 179 -7.55 12.26 4.19
C MET A 179 -8.75 11.77 3.38
N LEU A 180 -9.63 10.95 3.97
CA LEU A 180 -10.82 10.42 3.32
C LEU A 180 -11.82 11.52 2.96
N GLN A 181 -12.07 12.48 3.85
CA GLN A 181 -12.97 13.60 3.55
C GLN A 181 -12.45 14.43 2.38
N LEU A 182 -11.13 14.63 2.30
CA LEU A 182 -10.48 15.30 1.16
C LEU A 182 -10.57 14.45 -0.12
N CYS A 183 -10.35 13.14 -0.05
CA CYS A 183 -10.53 12.24 -1.19
C CYS A 183 -11.98 12.28 -1.72
N LYS A 184 -12.97 12.25 -0.82
CA LYS A 184 -14.40 12.41 -1.15
C LYS A 184 -14.67 13.76 -1.82
N LYS A 185 -14.17 14.86 -1.25
CA LYS A 185 -14.30 16.23 -1.79
C LYS A 185 -13.68 16.35 -3.19
N HIS A 186 -12.51 15.77 -3.41
CA HIS A 186 -11.75 15.91 -4.64
C HIS A 186 -11.94 14.75 -5.64
N GLN A 187 -12.79 13.77 -5.33
CA GLN A 187 -13.07 12.60 -6.17
C GLN A 187 -11.79 11.79 -6.48
N VAL A 188 -10.99 11.55 -5.45
CA VAL A 188 -9.76 10.75 -5.51
C VAL A 188 -10.07 9.35 -5.00
N LYS A 189 -9.63 8.34 -5.76
CA LYS A 189 -9.80 6.95 -5.35
C LYS A 189 -8.77 6.56 -4.30
N ILE A 190 -9.17 5.68 -3.41
CA ILE A 190 -8.34 5.09 -2.37
C ILE A 190 -8.21 3.59 -2.58
N ILE A 191 -7.24 2.99 -1.90
CA ILE A 191 -7.09 1.55 -1.77
C ILE A 191 -7.08 1.17 -0.28
N LEU A 192 -7.71 0.05 0.04
CA LEU A 192 -7.66 -0.58 1.35
C LEU A 192 -6.52 -1.58 1.35
N GLY A 193 -5.70 -1.55 2.39
CA GLY A 193 -4.62 -2.52 2.60
C GLY A 193 -4.76 -3.20 3.95
N SER A 194 -4.70 -4.53 3.98
CA SER A 194 -4.67 -5.24 5.27
C SER A 194 -3.31 -5.08 5.94
N ASP A 195 -2.25 -4.98 5.12
CA ASP A 195 -0.85 -5.06 5.55
C ASP A 195 -0.61 -6.35 6.36
N ALA A 196 -1.18 -7.43 5.83
CA ALA A 196 -1.18 -8.74 6.46
C ALA A 196 0.24 -9.30 6.52
N HIS A 197 0.75 -9.47 7.74
CA HIS A 197 2.00 -10.17 8.07
C HIS A 197 1.78 -11.65 8.44
N ILE A 198 0.54 -12.11 8.32
CA ILE A 198 0.15 -13.51 8.49
C ILE A 198 -1.12 -13.73 7.67
N HIS A 199 -1.22 -14.88 6.98
CA HIS A 199 -2.29 -15.13 6.02
C HIS A 199 -3.70 -14.93 6.59
N PHE A 200 -3.94 -15.28 7.86
CA PHE A 200 -5.23 -15.10 8.53
C PHE A 200 -5.77 -13.66 8.45
N ASP A 201 -4.90 -12.68 8.31
CA ASP A 201 -5.25 -11.26 8.32
C ASP A 201 -5.51 -10.67 6.93
N ILE A 202 -5.30 -11.45 5.85
CA ILE A 202 -5.64 -11.04 4.48
C ILE A 202 -7.11 -10.60 4.42
N MET A 203 -7.40 -9.48 3.75
CA MET A 203 -8.75 -8.92 3.62
C MET A 203 -9.41 -8.57 4.97
N ASN A 204 -8.64 -8.41 6.05
CA ASN A 204 -9.15 -7.89 7.31
C ASN A 204 -9.18 -6.35 7.27
N PHE A 205 -10.37 -5.77 7.29
CA PHE A 205 -10.62 -4.33 7.22
C PHE A 205 -11.53 -3.83 8.35
N ASP A 206 -11.63 -4.58 9.45
CA ASP A 206 -12.52 -4.33 10.58
C ASP A 206 -12.43 -2.91 11.16
N HIS A 207 -11.24 -2.29 11.22
CA HIS A 207 -11.07 -0.91 11.68
C HIS A 207 -11.37 0.14 10.62
N ILE A 208 -11.25 -0.22 9.33
CA ILE A 208 -11.57 0.66 8.21
C ILE A 208 -13.09 0.77 8.01
N GLU A 209 -13.80 -0.36 8.10
CA GLU A 209 -15.23 -0.42 7.77
C GLU A 209 -16.06 0.59 8.55
N GLY A 210 -15.83 0.67 9.87
CA GLY A 210 -16.52 1.63 10.74
C GLY A 210 -16.24 3.10 10.38
N ILE A 211 -15.01 3.41 9.92
CA ILE A 211 -14.65 4.77 9.49
C ILE A 211 -15.37 5.12 8.17
N LEU A 212 -15.38 4.20 7.21
CA LEU A 212 -16.04 4.42 5.92
C LEU A 212 -17.55 4.62 6.09
N GLU A 213 -18.18 3.87 7.00
CA GLU A 213 -19.60 4.02 7.33
C GLU A 213 -19.88 5.36 8.03
N GLU A 214 -19.05 5.76 9.01
CA GLU A 214 -19.22 7.02 9.75
C GLU A 214 -19.22 8.25 8.85
N ILE A 215 -18.37 8.27 7.82
CA ILE A 215 -18.23 9.41 6.90
C ILE A 215 -19.04 9.26 5.61
N ASP A 216 -19.82 8.17 5.49
CA ASP A 216 -20.58 7.80 4.29
C ASP A 216 -19.69 7.83 3.04
N PHE A 217 -18.53 7.15 3.09
CA PHE A 217 -17.55 7.23 2.01
C PHE A 217 -18.07 6.54 0.73
N PRO A 218 -18.02 7.22 -0.43
CA PRO A 218 -18.56 6.68 -1.69
C PRO A 218 -17.81 5.42 -2.12
N LYS A 219 -18.56 4.34 -2.33
CA LYS A 219 -18.01 3.02 -2.68
C LYS A 219 -17.25 3.04 -4.01
N GLU A 220 -17.69 3.85 -4.98
CA GLU A 220 -17.08 4.03 -6.29
C GLU A 220 -15.67 4.66 -6.24
N LEU A 221 -15.28 5.23 -5.10
CA LEU A 221 -13.93 5.72 -4.85
C LEU A 221 -13.02 4.67 -4.18
N ILE A 222 -13.49 3.45 -3.95
CA ILE A 222 -12.69 2.36 -3.33
C ILE A 222 -12.33 1.34 -4.41
N VAL A 223 -11.03 1.21 -4.74
CA VAL A 223 -10.60 0.31 -5.82
C VAL A 223 -10.73 -1.18 -5.47
N ASN A 224 -10.78 -1.55 -4.19
CA ASN A 224 -10.78 -2.96 -3.77
C ASN A 224 -12.01 -3.76 -4.23
N TYR A 225 -13.04 -3.09 -4.73
CA TYR A 225 -14.25 -3.72 -5.29
C TYR A 225 -14.17 -4.00 -6.80
N ASP A 226 -13.07 -3.63 -7.47
CA ASP A 226 -12.91 -3.76 -8.91
C ASP A 226 -11.44 -3.97 -9.27
N VAL A 227 -11.08 -5.22 -9.59
CA VAL A 227 -9.71 -5.57 -10.01
C VAL A 227 -9.30 -4.81 -11.27
N ASP A 228 -10.19 -4.67 -12.26
CA ASP A 228 -9.86 -4.01 -13.52
C ASP A 228 -9.61 -2.52 -13.31
N GLU A 229 -10.27 -1.90 -12.34
CA GLU A 229 -9.97 -0.52 -11.93
C GLU A 229 -8.58 -0.41 -11.30
N PHE A 230 -8.22 -1.31 -10.38
CA PHE A 230 -6.88 -1.31 -9.79
C PHE A 230 -5.79 -1.52 -10.86
N LEU A 231 -6.02 -2.40 -11.84
CA LEU A 231 -5.10 -2.65 -12.95
C LEU A 231 -4.90 -1.44 -13.89
N LYS A 232 -5.66 -0.35 -13.75
CA LYS A 232 -5.40 0.91 -14.47
C LYS A 232 -4.33 1.76 -13.77
N TYR A 233 -4.13 1.57 -12.46
CA TYR A 233 -3.13 2.28 -11.65
C TYR A 233 -1.75 1.63 -11.71
N ILE A 234 -1.70 0.35 -12.06
CA ILE A 234 -0.46 -0.37 -12.29
C ILE A 234 -0.37 -0.60 -13.80
N ASP A 235 0.66 -0.12 -14.50
CA ASP A 235 0.78 -0.20 -15.97
C ASP A 235 1.12 -1.64 -16.42
N LYS A 236 0.32 -2.62 -15.97
CA LYS A 236 0.49 -4.05 -16.20
C LYS A 236 -0.85 -4.74 -16.43
N LYS A 237 -0.91 -5.50 -17.53
CA LYS A 237 -1.96 -6.49 -17.75
C LYS A 237 -1.59 -7.75 -16.98
N VAL A 238 -2.32 -8.05 -15.89
CA VAL A 238 -2.15 -9.27 -15.05
C VAL A 238 -3.11 -10.38 -15.48
#